data_AF-A0A1M3P0Q8-F1
#
_entry.id   AF-A0A1M3P0Q8-F1
#
_cell.length_a   1.000
_cell.length_b   1.000
_cell.length_c   1.000
_cell.angle_alpha   90.00
_cell.angle_beta   90.00
_cell.angle_gamma   90.00
#
_symmetry.space_group_name_H-M   'P 1'
#
loop_
_entity.id
_entity.type
_entity.pdbx_description
1 polymer ?
#
loop_
_entity_poly.entity_id
_entity_poly.type
_entity_poly.pdbx_seq_one_letter_code
_entity_poly.pdbx_strand_id
1 'polypeptide(L)'
;MAMPAMSAMQAAAPATAAPAAPKLHAALRGLWHGHIVHTRAYAMAVKAGNQAAAAKAADDVVANAKQIADAVAGFYGADAGKGMLKLLAGHWAGVKALTDAAHAGDKAAGDKAMQELSVNAGDIAKFLAGANPANWPEATVRGLLLEHVADHQAQVGEIMRGDTAAEAKTWAGMQEHMNMIADALAGGIAQQFPAKAQ
;
A
#
# COMPACT_ATOMS: atom_id res chain seq x y z
N MET A 1 43.12 -47.29 22.89
CA MET A 1 41.85 -46.85 23.50
C MET A 1 41.27 -45.78 22.60
N ALA A 2 40.09 -46.03 22.02
CA ALA A 2 39.44 -45.17 21.03
C ALA A 2 38.72 -44.00 21.70
N MET A 3 38.76 -42.83 21.06
CA MET A 3 38.05 -41.61 21.49
C MET A 3 36.54 -41.70 21.22
N PRO A 4 35.66 -41.11 22.05
CA PRO A 4 34.25 -41.02 21.75
C PRO A 4 33.97 -39.82 20.83
N ALA A 5 33.11 -40.04 19.84
CA ALA A 5 32.65 -39.04 18.90
C ALA A 5 31.63 -38.08 19.54
N MET A 6 31.82 -36.77 19.32
CA MET A 6 30.80 -35.76 19.62
C MET A 6 29.67 -35.82 18.59
N SER A 7 28.45 -36.12 19.03
CA SER A 7 27.25 -35.90 18.21
C SER A 7 26.91 -34.42 18.22
N ALA A 8 26.93 -33.79 17.04
CA ALA A 8 26.44 -32.44 16.84
C ALA A 8 24.91 -32.44 16.89
N MET A 9 24.32 -31.78 17.88
CA MET A 9 22.89 -31.48 17.90
C MET A 9 22.64 -30.36 16.88
N GLN A 10 22.07 -30.71 15.72
CA GLN A 10 21.62 -29.75 14.73
C GLN A 10 20.43 -28.97 15.31
N ALA A 11 20.62 -27.69 15.61
CA ALA A 11 19.54 -26.80 16.01
C ALA A 11 18.59 -26.58 14.82
N ALA A 12 17.32 -26.94 14.99
CA ALA A 12 16.27 -26.61 14.03
C ALA A 12 16.06 -25.08 14.02
N ALA A 13 15.98 -24.49 12.83
CA ALA A 13 15.61 -23.09 12.66
C ALA A 13 14.22 -22.84 13.28
N PRO A 14 13.97 -21.68 13.92
CA PRO A 14 12.66 -21.40 14.48
C PRO A 14 11.64 -21.40 13.34
N ALA A 15 10.59 -22.23 13.48
CA ALA A 15 9.42 -22.12 12.65
C ALA A 15 8.89 -20.69 12.79
N THR A 16 8.76 -19.96 11.69
CA THR A 16 8.10 -18.65 11.68
C THR A 16 6.70 -18.84 12.24
N ALA A 17 6.46 -18.30 13.44
CA ALA A 17 5.14 -18.36 14.06
C ALA A 17 4.13 -17.70 13.12
N ALA A 18 2.97 -18.33 12.95
CA ALA A 18 1.89 -17.74 12.16
C ALA A 18 1.55 -16.35 12.71
N PRO A 19 1.26 -15.36 11.84
CA PRO A 19 0.91 -14.02 12.30
C PRO A 19 -0.32 -14.09 13.21
N ALA A 20 -0.29 -13.32 14.30
CA ALA A 20 -1.50 -13.05 15.07
C ALA A 20 -2.55 -12.44 14.13
N ALA A 21 -3.84 -12.74 14.34
CA ALA A 21 -4.94 -12.20 13.51
C ALA A 21 -4.85 -12.55 12.00
N PRO A 22 -4.77 -13.84 11.59
CA PRO A 22 -4.56 -14.22 10.19
C PRO A 22 -5.69 -13.74 9.25
N LYS A 23 -6.93 -13.63 9.75
CA LYS A 23 -8.05 -13.09 8.99
C LYS A 23 -7.90 -11.59 8.71
N LEU A 24 -7.41 -10.82 9.68
CA LEU A 24 -7.15 -9.39 9.52
C LEU A 24 -6.04 -9.15 8.49
N HIS A 25 -4.96 -9.92 8.57
CA HIS A 25 -3.88 -9.88 7.58
C HIS A 25 -4.41 -10.15 6.16
N ALA A 26 -5.18 -11.23 5.99
CA ALA A 26 -5.77 -11.56 4.69
C ALA A 26 -6.72 -10.47 4.18
N ALA A 27 -7.57 -9.91 5.06
CA ALA A 27 -8.51 -8.85 4.71
C ALA A 27 -7.78 -7.56 4.29
N LEU A 28 -6.81 -7.10 5.07
CA LEU A 28 -6.05 -5.89 4.74
C LEU A 28 -5.23 -6.09 3.47
N ARG A 29 -4.55 -7.23 3.28
CA ARG A 29 -3.86 -7.51 2.02
C ARG A 29 -4.84 -7.43 0.84
N GLY A 30 -6.01 -8.05 0.92
CA GLY A 30 -7.02 -7.97 -0.14
C GLY A 30 -7.41 -6.52 -0.48
N LEU A 31 -7.63 -5.69 0.54
CA LEU A 31 -7.99 -4.28 0.34
C LEU A 31 -6.86 -3.46 -0.31
N TRP A 32 -5.64 -3.58 0.20
CA TRP A 32 -4.47 -2.85 -0.29
C TRP A 32 -4.03 -3.31 -1.69
N HIS A 33 -4.16 -4.60 -2.00
CA HIS A 33 -3.99 -5.11 -3.36
C HIS A 33 -5.07 -4.58 -4.31
N GLY A 34 -6.33 -4.55 -3.87
CA GLY A 34 -7.42 -3.93 -4.63
C GLY A 34 -7.10 -2.49 -5.02
N HIS A 35 -6.52 -1.72 -4.09
CA HIS A 35 -6.10 -0.34 -4.34
C HIS A 35 -5.14 -0.22 -5.53
N ILE A 36 -4.08 -1.02 -5.55
CA ILE A 36 -3.08 -0.98 -6.63
C ILE A 36 -3.62 -1.56 -7.95
N VAL A 37 -4.55 -2.52 -7.89
CA VAL A 37 -5.22 -3.06 -9.08
C VAL A 37 -6.04 -1.98 -9.77
N HIS A 38 -6.84 -1.22 -9.02
CA HIS A 38 -7.72 -0.20 -9.59
C HIS A 38 -6.94 1.02 -10.10
N THR A 39 -5.88 1.45 -9.41
CA THR A 39 -5.01 2.54 -9.86
C THR A 39 -4.22 2.15 -11.12
N ARG A 40 -3.71 0.91 -11.20
CA ARG A 40 -3.10 0.37 -12.43
C ARG A 40 -4.09 0.33 -13.58
N ALA A 41 -5.32 -0.13 -13.34
CA ALA A 41 -6.37 -0.17 -14.35
C ALA A 41 -6.69 1.22 -14.91
N TYR A 42 -6.69 2.24 -14.05
CA TYR A 42 -6.83 3.64 -14.48
C TYR A 42 -5.69 4.06 -15.41
N ALA A 43 -4.44 3.82 -15.03
CA ALA A 43 -3.28 4.17 -15.87
C ALA A 43 -3.29 3.47 -17.24
N MET A 44 -3.66 2.18 -17.27
CA MET A 44 -3.82 1.44 -18.53
C MET A 44 -4.96 2.01 -19.39
N ALA A 45 -6.10 2.38 -18.78
CA ALA A 45 -7.23 2.96 -19.50
C ALA A 45 -6.92 4.35 -20.06
N VAL A 46 -6.24 5.20 -19.29
CA VAL A 46 -5.76 6.52 -19.73
C VAL A 46 -4.83 6.35 -20.92
N LYS A 47 -3.83 5.47 -20.83
CA LYS A 47 -2.93 5.19 -21.96
C LYS A 47 -3.69 4.77 -23.22
N ALA A 48 -4.71 3.93 -23.07
CA ALA A 48 -5.52 3.43 -24.17
C ALA A 48 -6.49 4.48 -24.75
N GLY A 49 -6.59 5.69 -24.16
CA GLY A 49 -7.59 6.68 -24.53
C GLY A 49 -9.03 6.24 -24.20
N ASN A 50 -9.21 5.24 -23.35
CA ASN A 50 -10.52 4.67 -23.04
C ASN A 50 -11.13 5.38 -21.81
N GLN A 51 -11.87 6.46 -22.08
CA GLN A 51 -12.46 7.30 -21.04
C GLN A 51 -13.48 6.54 -20.17
N ALA A 52 -14.27 5.63 -20.75
CA ALA A 52 -15.25 4.85 -20.00
C ALA A 52 -14.57 3.90 -19.01
N ALA A 53 -13.51 3.22 -19.44
CA ALA A 53 -12.72 2.36 -18.56
C ALA A 53 -11.97 3.16 -17.48
N ALA A 54 -11.46 4.35 -17.82
CA ALA A 54 -10.80 5.23 -16.86
C ALA A 54 -11.78 5.73 -15.78
N ALA A 55 -12.99 6.15 -16.17
CA ALA A 55 -14.03 6.54 -15.23
C ALA A 55 -14.41 5.39 -14.29
N LYS A 56 -14.64 4.19 -14.83
CA LYS A 56 -14.94 3.02 -14.02
C LYS A 56 -13.80 2.68 -13.05
N ALA A 57 -12.55 2.69 -13.51
CA ALA A 57 -11.41 2.42 -12.64
C ALA A 57 -11.27 3.46 -11.52
N ALA A 58 -11.53 4.74 -11.81
CA ALA A 58 -11.54 5.79 -10.80
C ALA A 58 -12.62 5.57 -9.73
N ASP A 59 -13.83 5.16 -10.15
CA ASP A 59 -14.91 4.80 -9.22
C ASP A 59 -14.53 3.59 -8.35
N ASP A 60 -13.88 2.58 -8.95
CA ASP A 60 -13.41 1.40 -8.21
C ASP A 60 -12.32 1.77 -7.19
N VAL A 61 -11.39 2.68 -7.51
CA VAL A 61 -10.39 3.20 -6.54
C VAL A 61 -11.10 3.87 -5.36
N VAL A 62 -12.10 4.71 -5.62
CA VAL A 62 -12.85 5.41 -4.57
C VAL A 62 -13.67 4.44 -3.72
N ALA A 63 -14.27 3.42 -4.33
CA ALA A 63 -15.00 2.38 -3.61
C ALA A 63 -14.07 1.58 -2.69
N ASN A 64 -12.90 1.17 -3.20
CA ASN A 64 -11.89 0.48 -2.40
C ASN A 64 -11.31 1.36 -1.27
N ALA A 65 -11.09 2.66 -1.52
CA ALA A 65 -10.65 3.60 -0.48
C ALA A 65 -11.66 3.70 0.68
N LYS A 66 -12.97 3.64 0.39
CA LYS A 66 -14.01 3.56 1.42
C LYS A 66 -13.91 2.27 2.24
N GLN A 67 -13.68 1.14 1.58
CA GLN A 67 -13.51 -0.15 2.28
C GLN A 67 -12.28 -0.14 3.22
N ILE A 68 -11.16 0.46 2.80
CA ILE A 68 -9.98 0.64 3.66
C ILE A 68 -10.32 1.55 4.86
N ALA A 69 -11.01 2.67 4.61
CA ALA A 69 -11.42 3.58 5.66
C ALA A 69 -12.38 2.92 6.66
N ASP A 70 -13.32 2.09 6.19
CA ASP A 70 -14.25 1.34 7.03
C ASP A 70 -13.52 0.30 7.88
N ALA A 71 -12.49 -0.36 7.34
CA ALA A 71 -11.63 -1.25 8.11
C ALA A 71 -10.94 -0.50 9.26
N VAL A 72 -10.40 0.70 9.01
CA VAL A 72 -9.83 1.57 10.06
C VAL A 72 -10.90 1.98 11.07
N ALA A 73 -12.10 2.34 10.62
CA ALA A 73 -13.21 2.74 11.47
C ALA A 73 -13.64 1.63 12.45
N GLY A 74 -13.58 0.36 12.02
CA GLY A 74 -13.91 -0.79 12.87
C GLY A 74 -13.04 -0.92 14.12
N PHE A 75 -11.81 -0.41 14.08
CA PHE A 75 -10.87 -0.45 15.21
C PHE A 75 -10.78 0.88 15.96
N TYR A 76 -10.70 2.00 15.22
CA TYR A 76 -10.40 3.33 15.75
C TYR A 76 -11.61 4.29 15.80
N GLY A 77 -12.79 3.84 15.36
CA GLY A 77 -14.03 4.62 15.39
C GLY A 77 -14.27 5.46 14.13
N ALA A 78 -15.49 5.99 14.02
CA ALA A 78 -15.98 6.64 12.80
C ALA A 78 -15.15 7.84 12.35
N ASP A 79 -14.63 8.65 13.27
CA ASP A 79 -13.84 9.82 12.91
C ASP A 79 -12.46 9.45 12.38
N ALA A 80 -11.87 8.35 12.86
CA ALA A 80 -10.65 7.80 12.28
C ALA A 80 -10.91 7.28 10.85
N GLY A 81 -12.04 6.61 10.61
CA GLY A 81 -12.45 6.21 9.27
C GLY A 81 -12.56 7.40 8.31
N LYS A 82 -13.26 8.47 8.71
CA LYS A 82 -13.37 9.71 7.91
C LYS A 82 -12.00 10.33 7.63
N GLY A 83 -11.12 10.37 8.63
CA GLY A 83 -9.75 10.86 8.49
C GLY A 83 -8.97 10.07 7.45
N MET A 84 -9.01 8.74 7.55
CA MET A 84 -8.35 7.85 6.59
C MET A 84 -8.91 8.02 5.17
N LEU A 85 -10.23 8.10 5.01
CA LEU A 85 -10.85 8.29 3.71
C LEU A 85 -10.40 9.61 3.05
N LYS A 86 -10.34 10.70 3.82
CA LYS A 86 -9.86 12.00 3.33
C LYS A 86 -8.42 11.90 2.83
N LEU A 87 -7.56 11.21 3.57
CA LEU A 87 -6.16 11.05 3.21
C LEU A 87 -5.97 10.16 1.96
N LEU A 88 -6.72 9.06 1.86
CA LEU A 88 -6.73 8.19 0.67
C LEU A 88 -7.29 8.91 -0.55
N ALA A 89 -8.29 9.77 -0.39
CA ALA A 89 -8.79 10.61 -1.48
C ALA A 89 -7.70 11.57 -1.99
N GLY A 90 -6.90 12.14 -1.09
CA GLY A 90 -5.73 12.95 -1.45
C GLY A 90 -4.66 12.13 -2.18
N HIS A 91 -4.37 10.92 -1.69
CA HIS A 91 -3.43 10.00 -2.34
C HIS A 91 -3.87 9.67 -3.77
N TRP A 92 -5.13 9.26 -3.93
CA TRP A 92 -5.72 8.97 -5.22
C TRP A 92 -5.67 10.17 -6.17
N ALA A 93 -6.01 11.37 -5.68
CA ALA A 93 -5.92 12.59 -6.49
C ALA A 93 -4.49 12.82 -7.03
N GLY A 94 -3.47 12.57 -6.21
CA GLY A 94 -2.06 12.65 -6.61
C GLY A 94 -1.68 11.60 -7.66
N VAL A 95 -2.03 10.33 -7.45
CA VAL A 95 -1.75 9.24 -8.42
C VAL A 95 -2.48 9.47 -9.74
N LYS A 96 -3.72 9.95 -9.70
CA LYS A 96 -4.50 10.34 -10.88
C LYS A 96 -3.81 11.48 -11.63
N ALA A 97 -3.42 12.55 -10.93
CA ALA A 97 -2.72 13.69 -11.53
C ALA A 97 -1.39 13.29 -12.16
N LEU A 98 -0.61 12.43 -11.48
CA LEU A 98 0.63 11.86 -12.01
C LEU A 98 0.38 11.09 -13.32
N THR A 99 -0.67 10.25 -13.35
CA THR A 99 -1.05 9.47 -14.52
C THR A 99 -1.45 10.36 -15.69
N ASP A 100 -2.32 11.34 -15.44
CA ASP A 100 -2.83 12.25 -16.47
C ASP A 100 -1.69 13.13 -17.03
N ALA A 101 -0.81 13.63 -16.16
CA ALA A 101 0.37 14.41 -16.54
C ALA A 101 1.36 13.59 -17.39
N ALA A 102 1.61 12.33 -17.00
CA ALA A 102 2.47 11.43 -17.74
C ALA A 102 1.92 11.14 -19.14
N HIS A 103 0.60 10.94 -19.27
CA HIS A 103 -0.05 10.76 -20.57
C HIS A 103 0.02 12.00 -21.46
N ALA A 104 -0.11 13.20 -20.87
CA ALA A 104 -0.01 14.48 -21.56
C ALA A 104 1.45 14.89 -21.89
N GLY A 105 2.45 14.19 -21.35
CA GLY A 105 3.85 14.62 -21.45
C GLY A 105 4.19 15.88 -20.63
N ASP A 106 3.34 16.23 -19.66
CA ASP A 106 3.51 17.42 -18.82
C ASP A 106 4.41 17.09 -17.61
N LYS A 107 5.71 17.33 -17.78
CA LYS A 107 6.69 17.09 -16.71
C LYS A 107 6.43 17.97 -15.47
N ALA A 108 6.03 19.22 -15.65
CA ALA A 108 5.85 20.14 -14.52
C ALA A 108 4.65 19.71 -13.65
N ALA A 109 3.55 19.29 -14.29
CA ALA A 109 2.42 18.71 -13.59
C ALA A 109 2.78 17.38 -12.90
N GLY A 110 3.59 16.54 -13.54
CA GLY A 110 4.10 15.29 -12.95
C GLY A 110 4.96 15.54 -11.70
N ASP A 111 5.91 16.47 -11.77
CA ASP A 111 6.76 16.85 -10.63
C ASP A 111 5.92 17.40 -9.47
N LYS A 112 4.89 18.21 -9.77
CA LYS A 112 3.95 18.72 -8.77
C LYS A 112 3.15 17.60 -8.11
N ALA A 113 2.62 16.64 -8.89
CA ALA A 113 1.89 15.50 -8.34
C ALA A 113 2.78 14.65 -7.41
N MET A 114 4.06 14.46 -7.75
CA MET A 114 5.02 13.76 -6.89
C MET A 114 5.28 14.49 -5.56
N GLN A 115 5.36 15.82 -5.59
CA GLN A 115 5.50 16.62 -4.36
C GLN A 115 4.25 16.50 -3.47
N GLU A 116 3.06 16.60 -4.06
CA GLU A 116 1.78 16.45 -3.35
C GLU A 116 1.63 15.05 -2.75
N LEU A 117 2.01 14.00 -3.49
CA LEU A 117 2.05 12.61 -2.99
C LEU A 117 3.03 12.44 -1.83
N SER A 118 4.20 13.08 -1.89
CA SER A 118 5.20 13.03 -0.81
C SER A 118 4.70 13.70 0.47
N VAL A 119 3.98 14.82 0.34
CA VAL A 119 3.31 15.48 1.48
C VAL A 119 2.21 14.58 2.03
N ASN A 120 1.35 14.04 1.17
CA ASN A 120 0.27 13.15 1.55
C ASN A 120 0.77 11.87 2.27
N ALA A 121 1.88 11.28 1.82
CA ALA A 121 2.53 10.15 2.51
C ALA A 121 2.93 10.52 3.95
N GLY A 122 3.44 11.74 4.17
CA GLY A 122 3.73 12.27 5.50
C GLY A 122 2.47 12.44 6.35
N ASP A 123 1.39 12.98 5.78
CA ASP A 123 0.13 13.19 6.49
C ASP A 123 -0.53 11.87 6.89
N ILE A 124 -0.52 10.85 6.01
CA ILE A 124 -0.99 9.50 6.32
C ILE A 124 -0.15 8.89 7.44
N ALA A 125 1.19 8.96 7.34
CA ALA A 125 2.08 8.41 8.35
C ALA A 125 1.84 9.04 9.73
N LYS A 126 1.70 10.37 9.79
CA LYS A 126 1.39 11.10 11.02
C LYS A 126 0.03 10.72 11.59
N PHE A 127 -0.98 10.59 10.73
CA PHE A 127 -2.32 10.17 11.14
C PHE A 127 -2.32 8.77 11.78
N LEU A 128 -1.69 7.79 11.12
CA LEU A 128 -1.58 6.43 11.61
C LEU A 128 -0.74 6.36 12.89
N ALA A 129 0.42 7.01 12.92
CA ALA A 129 1.26 7.07 14.11
C ALA A 129 0.54 7.72 15.30
N GLY A 130 -0.31 8.73 15.07
CA GLY A 130 -1.15 9.32 16.12
C GLY A 130 -2.19 8.35 16.70
N ALA A 131 -2.69 7.42 15.90
CA ALA A 131 -3.66 6.41 16.34
C ALA A 131 -3.00 5.24 17.09
N ASN A 132 -1.77 4.86 16.70
CA ASN A 132 -1.07 3.69 17.25
C ASN A 132 0.46 3.90 17.34
N PRO A 133 0.94 4.84 18.17
CA PRO A 133 2.33 5.27 18.15
C PRO A 133 3.33 4.19 18.56
N ALA A 134 2.90 3.21 19.37
CA ALA A 134 3.76 2.12 19.82
C ALA A 134 4.05 1.09 18.71
N ASN A 135 3.13 0.93 17.75
CA ASN A 135 3.23 -0.12 16.73
C ASN A 135 3.44 0.46 15.32
N TRP A 136 3.14 1.74 15.11
CA TRP A 136 3.33 2.45 13.84
C TRP A 136 4.19 3.71 14.01
N PRO A 137 5.51 3.57 14.23
CA PRO A 137 6.40 4.73 14.25
C PRO A 137 6.28 5.53 12.96
N GLU A 138 6.08 6.84 13.05
CA GLU A 138 5.80 7.71 11.91
C GLU A 138 6.86 7.56 10.80
N ALA A 139 8.14 7.54 11.15
CA ALA A 139 9.24 7.40 10.20
C ALA A 139 9.16 6.09 9.40
N THR A 140 8.73 5.00 10.03
CA THR A 140 8.59 3.68 9.38
C THR A 140 7.42 3.69 8.41
N VAL A 141 6.25 4.15 8.85
CA VAL A 141 5.07 4.23 7.98
C VAL A 141 5.31 5.19 6.81
N ARG A 142 5.96 6.33 7.08
CA ARG A 142 6.33 7.30 6.03
C ARG A 142 7.28 6.68 5.00
N GLY A 143 8.26 5.90 5.44
CA GLY A 143 9.20 5.20 4.54
C GLY A 143 8.46 4.29 3.56
N LEU A 144 7.59 3.42 4.09
CA LEU A 144 6.76 2.52 3.28
C LEU A 144 5.90 3.31 2.28
N LEU A 145 5.24 4.38 2.72
CA LEU A 145 4.37 5.17 1.84
C LEU A 145 5.13 5.94 0.75
N LEU A 146 6.35 6.42 1.04
CA LEU A 146 7.19 7.08 0.04
C LEU A 146 7.70 6.10 -1.02
N GLU A 147 8.07 4.88 -0.62
CA GLU A 147 8.43 3.83 -1.57
C GLU A 147 7.22 3.44 -2.44
N HIS A 148 6.01 3.45 -1.88
CA HIS A 148 4.78 3.15 -2.62
C HIS A 148 4.45 4.25 -3.64
N VAL A 149 4.69 5.51 -3.27
CA VAL A 149 4.63 6.65 -4.20
C VAL A 149 5.65 6.50 -5.34
N ALA A 150 6.86 6.00 -5.05
CA ALA A 150 7.86 5.72 -6.06
C ALA A 150 7.45 4.55 -6.99
N ASP A 151 6.81 3.50 -6.47
CA ASP A 151 6.25 2.41 -7.26
C ASP A 151 5.24 2.93 -8.29
N HIS A 152 4.33 3.82 -7.86
CA HIS A 152 3.38 4.47 -8.77
C HIS A 152 4.08 5.27 -9.88
N GLN A 153 5.13 6.04 -9.54
CA GLN A 153 5.89 6.81 -10.53
C GLN A 153 6.55 5.91 -11.58
N ALA A 154 7.19 4.83 -11.14
CA ALA A 154 7.82 3.86 -12.03
C ALA A 154 6.77 3.20 -12.95
N GLN A 155 5.72 2.63 -12.35
CA GLN A 155 4.69 1.91 -13.08
C GLN A 155 3.97 2.80 -14.10
N VAL A 156 3.56 4.01 -13.71
CA VAL A 156 2.90 4.96 -14.63
C VAL A 156 3.82 5.28 -15.80
N GLY A 157 5.09 5.59 -15.54
CA GLY A 157 6.05 5.89 -16.61
C GLY A 157 6.25 4.72 -17.57
N GLU A 158 6.36 3.50 -17.05
CA GLU A 158 6.53 2.27 -17.83
C GLU A 158 5.29 1.95 -18.67
N ILE A 159 4.10 2.09 -18.08
CA ILE A 159 2.82 2.00 -18.78
C ILE A 159 2.82 2.98 -19.96
N MET A 160 3.06 4.28 -19.72
CA MET A 160 2.99 5.29 -20.78
C MET A 160 4.00 5.03 -21.91
N ARG A 161 5.21 4.55 -21.60
CA ARG A 161 6.22 4.16 -22.60
C ARG A 161 5.90 2.84 -23.32
N GLY A 162 4.99 2.02 -22.79
CA GLY A 162 4.70 0.69 -23.30
C GLY A 162 5.77 -0.36 -23.00
N ASP A 163 6.58 -0.12 -21.97
CA ASP A 163 7.57 -1.07 -21.50
C ASP A 163 6.90 -2.14 -20.63
N THR A 164 6.29 -3.12 -21.28
CA THR A 164 5.55 -4.20 -20.60
C THR A 164 6.43 -5.11 -19.74
N ALA A 165 7.71 -5.25 -20.09
CA ALA A 165 8.65 -6.08 -19.33
C ALA A 165 9.05 -5.39 -18.02
N ALA A 166 9.36 -4.10 -18.07
CA ALA A 166 9.63 -3.32 -16.86
C ALA A 166 8.38 -3.23 -15.98
N GLU A 167 7.22 -2.90 -16.57
CA GLU A 167 5.95 -2.79 -15.84
C GLU A 167 5.58 -4.09 -15.11
N ALA A 168 5.79 -5.26 -15.73
CA ALA A 168 5.53 -6.53 -15.08
C ALA A 168 6.42 -6.78 -13.85
N LYS A 169 7.69 -6.34 -13.90
CA LYS A 169 8.61 -6.43 -12.76
C LYS A 169 8.19 -5.46 -11.64
N THR A 170 7.88 -4.21 -11.99
CA THR A 170 7.38 -3.20 -11.05
C THR A 170 6.08 -3.67 -10.41
N TRP A 171 5.16 -4.26 -11.18
CA TRP A 171 3.91 -4.80 -10.67
C TRP A 171 4.10 -5.93 -9.66
N ALA A 172 5.04 -6.84 -9.91
CA ALA A 172 5.37 -7.90 -8.96
C ALA A 172 5.95 -7.33 -7.65
N GLY A 173 6.87 -6.36 -7.76
CA GLY A 173 7.46 -5.68 -6.60
C GLY A 173 6.43 -4.89 -5.79
N MET A 174 5.59 -4.12 -6.47
CA MET A 174 4.55 -3.29 -5.85
C MET A 174 3.52 -4.15 -5.10
N GLN A 175 3.14 -5.31 -5.65
CA GLN A 175 2.26 -6.27 -4.94
C GLN A 175 2.89 -6.79 -3.65
N GLU A 176 4.19 -7.10 -3.65
CA GLU A 176 4.90 -7.49 -2.43
C GLU A 176 5.00 -6.33 -1.45
N HIS A 177 5.25 -5.12 -1.95
CA HIS A 177 5.25 -3.94 -1.10
C HIS A 177 3.88 -3.67 -0.45
N MET A 178 2.78 -3.89 -1.17
CA MET A 178 1.45 -3.81 -0.57
C MET A 178 1.22 -4.88 0.50
N ASN A 179 1.84 -6.07 0.41
CA ASN A 179 1.84 -7.03 1.51
C ASN A 179 2.53 -6.44 2.74
N MET A 180 3.71 -5.82 2.57
CA MET A 180 4.45 -5.21 3.67
C MET A 180 3.66 -4.10 4.37
N ILE A 181 3.03 -3.20 3.61
CA ILE A 181 2.15 -2.16 4.17
C ILE A 181 0.96 -2.79 4.90
N ALA A 182 0.25 -3.72 4.25
CA ALA A 182 -0.91 -4.37 4.83
C ALA A 182 -0.57 -5.11 6.13
N ASP A 183 0.56 -5.80 6.17
CA ASP A 183 1.00 -6.56 7.33
C ASP A 183 1.49 -5.69 8.48
N ALA A 184 2.18 -4.58 8.19
CA ALA A 184 2.55 -3.59 9.21
C ALA A 184 1.28 -3.02 9.89
N LEU A 185 0.24 -2.73 9.11
CA LEU A 185 -1.03 -2.25 9.63
C LEU A 185 -1.80 -3.35 10.37
N ALA A 186 -1.93 -4.54 9.80
CA ALA A 186 -2.59 -5.66 10.46
C ALA A 186 -1.92 -6.01 11.80
N GLY A 187 -0.59 -6.09 11.82
CA GLY A 187 0.19 -6.39 13.01
C GLY A 187 0.02 -5.35 14.10
N GLY A 188 0.07 -4.05 13.76
CA GLY A 188 -0.14 -3.00 14.74
C GLY A 188 -1.56 -2.97 15.30
N ILE A 189 -2.58 -3.23 14.48
CA ILE A 189 -3.97 -3.38 14.96
C ILE A 189 -4.09 -4.59 15.87
N ALA A 190 -3.51 -5.73 15.49
CA ALA A 190 -3.57 -6.96 16.28
C ALA A 190 -2.88 -6.81 17.65
N GLN A 191 -1.78 -6.06 17.71
CA GLN A 191 -1.08 -5.76 18.95
C GLN A 191 -1.87 -4.80 19.86
N GLN A 192 -2.54 -3.80 19.29
CA GLN A 192 -3.31 -2.82 20.07
C GLN A 192 -4.70 -3.34 20.48
N PHE A 193 -5.33 -4.18 19.64
CA PHE A 193 -6.68 -4.71 19.84
C PHE A 193 -6.77 -6.24 19.72
N PRO A 194 -6.03 -7.01 20.55
CA PRO A 194 -5.91 -8.46 20.39
C PRO A 194 -7.24 -9.23 20.51
N ALA A 195 -8.23 -8.68 21.20
CA ALA A 195 -9.57 -9.28 21.30
C ALA A 195 -10.47 -8.99 20.08
N LYS A 196 -10.28 -7.84 19.41
CA LYS A 196 -11.07 -7.45 18.22
C LYS A 196 -10.49 -7.99 16.92
N ALA A 197 -9.18 -8.25 16.88
CA ALA A 197 -8.45 -8.59 15.68
C ALA A 197 -8.44 -10.10 15.34
N GLN A 198 -9.03 -10.97 16.17
CA GLN A 198 -9.00 -12.43 16.02
C GLN A 198 -9.50 -12.93 14.65
#